data_AF-A0A0C3QP30-F1
#
_entry.id   AF-A0A0C3QP30-F1
#
_cell.length_a   1.000
_cell.length_b   1.000
_cell.length_c   1.000
_cell.angle_alpha   90.00
_cell.angle_beta   90.00
_cell.angle_gamma   90.00
#
_symmetry.space_group_name_H-M   'P 1'
#
loop_
_entity.id
_entity.type
_entity.pdbx_description
1 polymer ?
#
loop_
_entity_poly.entity_id
_entity_poly.type
_entity_poly.pdbx_seq_one_letter_code
_entity_poly.pdbx_strand_id
1 'polypeptide(L)'
;MSHQGGLSPLRFTTAPKPRLIRAPHLNNALSRKGSARASVNSRTSGAMHDILAIYEILIHILSYSEKRDLAVAARISRAWSGVALDCLWRKIDSILPLLETLSPIVMTDEHKCNFTGKPSHSSWERFQYYAPRVRCVNHKDYPSHAIKYGAQSRLFAELPTLVGPYRPENEPLLPNVQAIGWTIAEDIALVPRILPFISPSLKALTLEIYASDSEEDGDHVRQFLDGVTASPELELESFNIDKPGIGAKFMKRLLTFLERQQNLKVFGMRCDPYLEPRAAQGMLFPNLPTGLREFGADVEFDDKNEYTALIQTILQRLTNIRVLKLVLTSLGSWDLSDFESLSPFLQNPNLEELTLYVSTAIQLNTSDIHALGKALPHMVRLNIRLHYNARPALIIQVTSLMDLAKAFPDLQSLTAHISCAEIPLAPRPRDAKAELEGSTLSKLRVLDVGRSSLLEKDVARMAEFLASLRLDPLLEIEYDGKGKESEGSVRLWRDVEAMVKLLQRSNSGGKPDPDRTPND
;
A
#
# COMPACT_ATOMS: atom_id res chain seq x y z
N MET A 1 -5.48 55.60 9.66
CA MET A 1 -6.81 54.98 9.86
C MET A 1 -6.63 53.48 9.86
N SER A 2 -6.53 52.94 11.06
CA SER A 2 -6.05 51.60 11.39
C SER A 2 -7.20 50.84 12.04
N HIS A 3 -7.70 49.81 11.38
CA HIS A 3 -8.69 48.89 11.96
C HIS A 3 -7.97 47.68 12.55
N GLN A 4 -7.79 47.70 13.88
CA GLN A 4 -7.50 46.52 14.69
C GLN A 4 -8.83 45.88 15.10
N GLY A 5 -9.12 44.69 14.58
CA GLY A 5 -10.20 43.82 15.06
C GLY A 5 -9.62 42.79 16.01
N GLY A 6 -9.90 42.96 17.31
CA GLY A 6 -9.52 42.01 18.35
C GLY A 6 -10.43 40.78 18.37
N LEU A 7 -9.83 39.60 18.39
CA LEU A 7 -10.50 38.34 18.73
C LEU A 7 -9.82 37.74 19.96
N SER A 8 -10.60 37.55 21.02
CA SER A 8 -10.20 36.92 22.27
C SER A 8 -9.99 35.40 22.08
N PRO A 9 -9.02 34.78 22.76
CA PRO A 9 -8.79 33.34 22.65
C PRO A 9 -9.79 32.53 23.48
N LEU A 10 -10.43 31.56 22.82
CA LEU A 10 -11.24 30.52 23.42
C LEU A 10 -10.40 29.66 24.38
N ARG A 11 -10.79 29.62 25.66
CA ARG A 11 -10.25 28.71 26.67
C ARG A 11 -10.68 27.28 26.36
N PHE A 12 -9.74 26.44 25.92
CA PHE A 12 -9.95 25.00 25.87
C PHE A 12 -9.68 24.37 27.23
N THR A 13 -10.70 23.70 27.76
CA THR A 13 -10.67 22.90 28.98
C THR A 13 -9.74 21.71 28.81
N THR A 14 -8.83 21.52 29.76
CA THR A 14 -7.85 20.44 29.81
C THR A 14 -8.52 19.07 29.96
N ALA A 15 -8.20 18.14 29.05
CA ALA A 15 -8.57 16.73 29.18
C ALA A 15 -7.78 16.07 30.32
N PRO A 16 -8.38 15.13 31.08
CA PRO A 16 -7.71 14.48 32.21
C PRO A 16 -6.62 13.52 31.74
N LYS A 17 -5.44 13.61 32.37
CA LYS A 17 -4.27 12.74 32.16
C LYS A 17 -4.63 11.25 32.33
N PRO A 18 -4.16 10.35 31.46
CA PRO A 18 -4.29 8.92 31.68
C PRO A 18 -3.42 8.48 32.87
N ARG A 19 -4.03 7.73 33.81
CA ARG A 19 -3.31 7.12 34.93
C ARG A 19 -2.44 5.96 34.42
N LEU A 20 -1.14 6.04 34.68
CA LEU A 20 -0.17 4.95 34.51
C LEU A 20 -0.58 3.73 35.36
N ILE A 21 -0.77 2.59 34.70
CA ILE A 21 -1.00 1.30 35.36
C ILE A 21 0.37 0.67 35.68
N ARG A 22 0.59 0.33 36.96
CA ARG A 22 1.71 -0.49 37.42
C ARG A 22 1.55 -1.92 36.88
N ALA A 23 2.61 -2.48 36.30
CA ALA A 23 2.69 -3.89 35.97
C ALA A 23 2.64 -4.75 37.25
N PRO A 24 2.07 -5.97 37.22
CA PRO A 24 2.10 -6.87 38.37
C PRO A 24 3.52 -7.39 38.58
N HIS A 25 4.06 -7.19 39.78
CA HIS A 25 5.31 -7.79 40.23
C HIS A 25 5.17 -9.33 40.24
N LEU A 26 6.00 -10.01 39.45
CA LEU A 26 6.27 -11.44 39.63
C LEU A 26 7.24 -11.60 40.80
N ASN A 27 6.76 -12.18 41.91
CA ASN A 27 7.62 -12.72 42.94
C ASN A 27 7.33 -14.21 43.13
N ASN A 28 8.41 -14.97 43.10
CA ASN A 28 8.50 -16.39 43.40
C ASN A 28 8.01 -16.70 44.82
N ALA A 29 7.25 -17.79 44.96
CA ALA A 29 7.10 -18.51 46.22
C ALA A 29 6.99 -20.02 45.95
N LEU A 30 8.08 -20.73 46.20
CA LEU A 30 8.09 -22.17 46.43
C LEU A 30 7.91 -22.43 47.94
N SER A 31 7.00 -23.36 48.24
CA SER A 31 7.10 -24.39 49.30
C SER A 31 5.99 -24.43 50.38
N ARG A 32 5.34 -25.60 50.40
CA ARG A 32 4.78 -26.40 51.52
C ARG A 32 3.29 -26.26 51.92
N LYS A 33 2.58 -27.33 51.50
CA LYS A 33 1.76 -28.29 52.26
C LYS A 33 0.54 -27.79 53.07
N GLY A 34 -0.63 -28.22 52.60
CA GLY A 34 -1.58 -29.03 53.36
C GLY A 34 -2.75 -28.31 54.02
N SER A 35 -3.96 -28.56 53.52
CA SER A 35 -5.09 -29.13 54.29
C SER A 35 -6.42 -28.82 53.61
N ALA A 36 -7.21 -29.88 53.40
CA ALA A 36 -8.55 -29.82 52.86
C ALA A 36 -9.53 -29.13 53.82
N ARG A 37 -10.40 -28.29 53.27
CA ARG A 37 -11.78 -28.17 53.74
C ARG A 37 -12.66 -27.59 52.63
N ALA A 38 -13.59 -28.41 52.17
CA ALA A 38 -14.69 -28.01 51.30
C ALA A 38 -15.54 -26.96 52.01
N SER A 39 -15.83 -25.86 51.30
CA SER A 39 -16.91 -24.95 51.63
C SER A 39 -17.57 -24.54 50.33
N VAL A 40 -18.80 -25.04 50.18
CA VAL A 40 -19.74 -24.75 49.11
C VAL A 40 -20.09 -23.27 49.15
N ASN A 41 -19.58 -22.53 48.18
CA ASN A 41 -20.13 -21.24 47.78
C ASN A 41 -20.23 -21.26 46.26
N SER A 42 -21.35 -21.76 45.74
CA SER A 42 -21.75 -21.64 44.35
C SER A 42 -22.06 -20.17 44.05
N ARG A 43 -21.01 -19.36 43.88
CA ARG A 43 -21.13 -18.15 43.06
C ARG A 43 -21.19 -18.64 41.62
N THR A 44 -22.25 -18.28 40.92
CA THR A 44 -22.34 -18.34 39.47
C THR A 44 -21.25 -17.45 38.89
N SER A 45 -20.02 -17.96 38.87
CA SER A 45 -18.98 -17.49 37.97
C SER A 45 -19.52 -17.81 36.59
N GLY A 46 -20.10 -16.80 35.93
CA GLY A 46 -20.64 -16.94 34.58
C GLY A 46 -19.59 -17.68 33.75
N ALA A 47 -19.89 -18.93 33.40
CA ALA A 47 -18.97 -19.76 32.65
C ALA A 47 -18.73 -19.04 31.34
N MET A 48 -17.54 -18.48 31.21
CA MET A 48 -17.08 -17.91 29.96
C MET A 48 -17.16 -19.04 28.95
N HIS A 49 -18.04 -18.89 27.95
CA HIS A 49 -18.30 -19.94 26.99
C HIS A 49 -16.97 -20.44 26.42
N ASP A 50 -16.65 -21.73 26.54
CA ASP A 50 -15.31 -22.28 26.29
C ASP A 50 -14.76 -21.93 24.89
N ILE A 51 -15.66 -21.71 23.94
CA ILE A 51 -15.34 -21.25 22.59
C ILE A 51 -14.60 -19.89 22.57
N LEU A 52 -14.91 -18.99 23.52
CA LEU A 52 -14.28 -17.68 23.70
C LEU A 52 -12.96 -17.76 24.48
N ALA A 53 -12.48 -18.96 24.79
CA ALA A 53 -11.14 -19.22 25.29
C ALA A 53 -10.21 -19.79 24.19
N ILE A 54 -10.75 -20.15 23.02
CA ILE A 54 -9.96 -20.66 21.88
C ILE A 54 -9.20 -19.49 21.24
N TYR A 55 -7.87 -19.60 21.19
CA TYR A 55 -6.98 -18.54 20.72
C TYR A 55 -7.30 -18.11 19.28
N GLU A 56 -7.54 -19.07 18.39
CA GLU A 56 -7.84 -18.87 16.96
C GLU A 56 -9.17 -18.15 16.74
N ILE A 57 -10.15 -18.43 17.59
CA ILE A 57 -11.45 -17.76 17.53
C ILE A 57 -11.31 -16.32 18.02
N LEU A 58 -10.61 -16.10 19.14
CA LEU A 58 -10.37 -14.76 19.67
C LEU A 58 -9.54 -13.90 18.73
N ILE A 59 -8.46 -14.43 18.14
CA ILE A 59 -7.63 -13.65 17.22
C ILE A 59 -8.43 -13.26 15.97
N HIS A 60 -9.30 -14.14 15.49
CA HIS A 60 -10.17 -13.84 14.35
C HIS A 60 -11.17 -12.73 14.70
N ILE A 61 -11.90 -12.86 15.83
CA ILE A 61 -12.85 -11.83 16.28
C ILE A 61 -12.15 -10.48 16.49
N LEU A 62 -11.03 -10.48 17.22
CA LEU A 62 -10.29 -9.27 17.57
C LEU A 62 -9.60 -8.65 16.35
N SER A 63 -9.29 -9.42 15.30
CA SER A 63 -8.72 -8.86 14.06
C SER A 63 -9.65 -7.89 13.33
N TYR A 64 -10.96 -7.94 13.60
CA TYR A 64 -11.95 -6.98 13.07
C TYR A 64 -12.20 -5.79 14.00
N SER A 65 -11.55 -5.73 15.16
CA SER A 65 -11.76 -4.68 16.16
C SER A 65 -10.83 -3.48 15.94
N GLU A 66 -11.28 -2.29 16.33
CA GLU A 66 -10.42 -1.10 16.30
C GLU A 66 -9.36 -1.14 17.42
N LYS A 67 -8.28 -0.36 17.26
CA LYS A 67 -7.20 -0.27 18.26
C LYS A 67 -7.70 0.10 19.65
N ARG A 68 -8.72 0.96 19.73
CA ARG A 68 -9.36 1.35 21.00
C ARG A 68 -9.98 0.14 21.68
N ASP A 69 -10.75 -0.66 20.94
CA ASP A 69 -11.45 -1.82 21.47
C ASP A 69 -10.47 -2.93 21.84
N LEU A 70 -9.42 -3.14 21.05
CA LEU A 70 -8.32 -4.04 21.37
C LEU A 70 -7.64 -3.68 22.71
N ALA A 71 -7.40 -2.39 22.95
CA ALA A 71 -6.84 -1.92 24.22
C ALA A 71 -7.81 -2.09 25.40
N VAL A 72 -9.12 -2.00 25.17
CA VAL A 72 -10.14 -2.33 26.17
C VAL A 72 -10.15 -3.84 26.43
N ALA A 73 -10.27 -4.66 25.39
CA ALA A 73 -10.25 -6.12 25.42
C ALA A 73 -9.04 -6.67 26.18
N ALA A 74 -7.86 -6.08 25.94
CA ALA A 74 -6.63 -6.43 26.63
C ALA A 74 -6.68 -6.27 28.16
N ARG A 75 -7.63 -5.46 28.66
CA ARG A 75 -7.85 -5.15 30.08
C ARG A 75 -9.06 -5.87 30.69
N ILE A 76 -9.90 -6.54 29.90
CA ILE A 76 -11.13 -7.20 30.39
C ILE A 76 -10.81 -8.46 31.19
N SER A 77 -10.01 -9.37 30.63
CA SER A 77 -9.71 -10.66 31.26
C SER A 77 -8.28 -11.13 30.94
N ARG A 78 -7.73 -12.00 31.78
CA ARG A 78 -6.42 -12.62 31.54
C ARG A 78 -6.40 -13.50 30.29
N ALA A 79 -7.52 -14.16 30.00
CA ALA A 79 -7.67 -15.01 28.82
C ALA A 79 -7.57 -14.19 27.52
N TRP A 80 -8.16 -12.99 27.52
CA TRP A 80 -8.18 -12.12 26.34
C TRP A 80 -6.94 -11.24 26.24
N SER A 81 -6.29 -10.96 27.37
CA SER A 81 -5.17 -10.03 27.43
C SER A 81 -4.06 -10.37 26.44
N GLY A 82 -3.62 -11.64 26.38
CA GLY A 82 -2.58 -12.08 25.44
C GLY A 82 -2.98 -11.83 23.99
N VAL A 83 -4.11 -12.40 23.56
CA VAL A 83 -4.58 -12.33 22.17
C VAL A 83 -4.89 -10.90 21.72
N ALA A 84 -5.50 -10.11 22.60
CA ALA A 84 -5.82 -8.72 22.32
C ALA A 84 -4.56 -7.85 22.20
N LEU A 85 -3.53 -8.10 23.01
CA LEU A 85 -2.24 -7.45 22.86
C LEU A 85 -1.51 -7.89 21.59
N ASP A 86 -1.60 -9.16 21.23
CA ASP A 86 -1.02 -9.66 19.97
C ASP A 86 -1.67 -8.95 18.78
N CYS A 87 -3.00 -8.79 18.78
CA CYS A 87 -3.72 -8.03 17.76
C CYS A 87 -3.37 -6.53 17.79
N LEU A 88 -3.34 -5.91 18.97
CA LEU A 88 -3.09 -4.48 19.16
C LEU A 88 -1.70 -4.06 18.66
N TRP A 89 -0.68 -4.86 18.95
CA TRP A 89 0.72 -4.57 18.61
C TRP A 89 1.16 -5.19 17.28
N ARG A 90 0.36 -6.06 16.65
CA ARG A 90 0.71 -6.73 15.38
C ARG A 90 1.16 -5.74 14.30
N LYS A 91 0.40 -4.66 14.11
CA LYS A 91 0.66 -3.62 13.11
C LYS A 91 0.66 -2.24 13.78
N ILE A 92 1.81 -1.60 13.79
CA ILE A 92 1.99 -0.24 14.34
C ILE A 92 2.33 0.75 13.23
N ASP A 93 1.67 1.90 13.24
CA ASP A 93 1.87 2.99 12.27
C ASP A 93 2.97 3.98 12.72
N SER A 94 3.64 3.65 13.83
CA SER A 94 4.81 4.34 14.32
C SER A 94 5.51 3.45 15.33
N ILE A 95 6.85 3.48 15.35
CA ILE A 95 7.64 2.77 16.37
C ILE A 95 7.64 3.50 17.72
N LEU A 96 7.24 4.77 17.76
CA LEU A 96 7.30 5.62 18.95
C LEU A 96 6.55 5.05 20.17
N PRO A 97 5.31 4.54 20.05
CA PRO A 97 4.60 3.96 21.20
C PRO A 97 5.34 2.77 21.83
N LEU A 98 6.10 2.02 21.03
CA LEU A 98 6.94 0.95 21.56
C LEU A 98 8.18 1.53 22.26
N LEU A 99 8.83 2.54 21.67
CA LEU A 99 9.97 3.22 22.29
C LEU A 99 9.59 3.93 23.61
N GLU A 100 8.39 4.48 23.73
CA GLU A 100 7.86 5.08 24.96
C GLU A 100 7.80 4.09 26.14
N THR A 101 7.81 2.78 25.86
CA THR A 101 7.89 1.76 26.92
C THR A 101 9.26 1.71 27.59
N LEU A 102 10.32 2.16 26.91
CA LEU A 102 11.69 2.24 27.44
C LEU A 102 11.85 3.43 28.39
N SER A 103 11.38 4.60 27.95
CA SER A 103 11.29 5.82 28.75
C SER A 103 10.23 6.72 28.12
N PRO A 104 9.50 7.53 28.89
CA PRO A 104 8.62 8.54 28.33
C PRO A 104 9.37 9.41 27.32
N ILE A 105 8.72 9.71 26.20
CA ILE A 105 9.21 10.63 25.18
C ILE A 105 8.53 11.99 25.42
N VAL A 106 9.32 13.05 25.48
CA VAL A 106 8.82 14.42 25.59
C VAL A 106 9.25 15.23 24.40
N MET A 107 8.34 16.08 23.94
CA MET A 107 8.66 17.14 22.99
C MET A 107 9.22 18.34 23.74
N THR A 108 10.42 18.78 23.38
CA THR A 108 11.01 20.01 23.89
C THR A 108 10.43 21.25 23.21
N ASP A 109 10.69 22.43 23.77
CA ASP A 109 10.29 23.71 23.18
C ASP A 109 10.91 23.94 21.78
N GLU A 110 12.04 23.29 21.50
CA GLU A 110 12.69 23.26 20.19
C GLU A 110 12.05 22.25 19.22
N HIS A 111 10.88 21.70 19.56
CA HIS A 111 10.20 20.64 18.81
C HIS A 111 11.03 19.35 18.64
N LYS A 112 11.94 19.03 19.57
CA LYS A 112 12.73 17.79 19.53
C LYS A 112 12.09 16.71 20.41
N CYS A 113 12.05 15.47 19.94
CA CYS A 113 11.63 14.32 20.73
C CYS A 113 12.83 13.74 21.48
N ASN A 114 12.77 13.74 22.81
CA ASN A 114 13.81 13.16 23.67
C ASN A 114 13.20 12.21 24.69
N PHE A 115 13.97 11.21 25.09
CA PHE A 115 13.64 10.43 26.27
C PHE A 115 13.79 11.28 27.54
N THR A 116 12.83 11.22 28.45
CA THR A 116 12.89 11.94 29.74
C THR A 116 13.97 11.42 30.68
N GLY A 117 14.46 10.21 30.45
CA GLY A 117 15.45 9.57 31.31
C GLY A 117 16.04 8.32 30.67
N LYS A 118 17.01 7.71 31.38
CA LYS A 118 17.58 6.43 30.98
C LYS A 118 16.56 5.31 31.17
N PRO A 119 16.44 4.35 30.23
CA PRO A 119 15.62 3.18 30.44
C PRO A 119 16.00 2.47 31.73
N SER A 120 15.02 1.98 32.47
CA SER A 120 15.24 1.08 33.61
C SER A 120 15.17 -0.37 33.15
N HIS A 121 15.69 -1.31 33.94
CA HIS A 121 15.53 -2.75 33.67
C HIS A 121 14.04 -3.13 33.49
N SER A 122 13.16 -2.60 34.34
CA SER A 122 11.71 -2.86 34.24
C SER A 122 11.06 -2.27 32.98
N SER A 123 11.62 -1.17 32.46
CA SER A 123 11.18 -0.58 31.20
C SER A 123 11.63 -1.42 30.02
N TRP A 124 12.86 -1.96 30.08
CA TRP A 124 13.39 -2.89 29.09
C TRP A 124 12.59 -4.20 29.04
N GLU A 125 12.28 -4.81 30.18
CA GLU A 125 11.41 -5.99 30.26
C GLU A 125 10.04 -5.71 29.63
N ARG A 126 9.49 -4.51 29.82
CA ARG A 126 8.24 -4.10 29.19
C ARG A 126 8.38 -3.97 27.67
N PHE A 127 9.47 -3.39 27.19
CA PHE A 127 9.77 -3.34 25.76
C PHE A 127 9.87 -4.75 25.18
N GLN A 128 10.67 -5.63 25.79
CA GLN A 128 10.82 -7.03 25.39
C GLN A 128 9.51 -7.82 25.47
N TYR A 129 8.61 -7.45 26.36
CA TYR A 129 7.28 -8.04 26.39
C TYR A 129 6.51 -7.69 25.12
N TYR A 130 6.47 -6.42 24.69
CA TYR A 130 5.67 -6.02 23.51
C TYR A 130 6.37 -6.25 22.18
N ALA A 131 7.68 -6.11 22.09
CA ALA A 131 8.44 -6.17 20.83
C ALA A 131 8.21 -7.44 19.98
N PRO A 132 8.17 -8.66 20.56
CA PRO A 132 7.91 -9.88 19.79
C PRO A 132 6.52 -9.96 19.15
N ARG A 133 5.57 -9.10 19.57
CA ARG A 133 4.21 -9.05 19.01
C ARG A 133 4.14 -8.23 17.73
N VAL A 134 5.12 -7.35 17.52
CA VAL A 134 5.17 -6.47 16.35
C VAL A 134 5.58 -7.29 15.13
N ARG A 135 4.67 -7.35 14.14
CA ARG A 135 4.90 -8.03 12.86
C ARG A 135 5.06 -7.02 11.71
N CYS A 136 4.40 -5.88 11.79
CA CYS A 136 4.45 -4.84 10.78
C CYS A 136 4.69 -3.47 11.42
N VAL A 137 5.69 -2.75 10.92
CA VAL A 137 5.95 -1.34 11.28
C VAL A 137 5.77 -0.50 10.02
N ASN A 138 4.98 0.56 10.10
CA ASN A 138 4.89 1.57 9.05
C ASN A 138 5.19 2.94 9.66
N HIS A 139 6.45 3.30 9.78
CA HIS A 139 6.86 4.51 10.50
C HIS A 139 7.12 5.67 9.54
N LYS A 140 6.65 6.85 9.93
CA LYS A 140 6.85 8.10 9.18
C LYS A 140 7.56 9.09 10.08
N ASP A 141 8.70 9.60 9.63
CA ASP A 141 9.50 10.55 10.39
C ASP A 141 8.96 12.00 10.33
N TYR A 142 8.12 12.33 9.34
CA TYR A 142 7.53 13.66 9.18
C TYR A 142 6.29 13.93 10.06
N PRO A 143 5.99 15.21 10.36
CA PRO A 143 4.78 15.63 11.06
C PRO A 143 3.48 15.01 10.52
N SER A 144 2.81 14.18 11.33
CA SER A 144 1.35 14.06 11.23
C SER A 144 0.71 15.29 11.90
N HIS A 145 0.57 16.41 11.19
CA HIS A 145 -0.06 17.68 11.60
C HIS A 145 0.31 18.32 12.97
N ALA A 146 1.11 17.67 13.83
CA ALA A 146 1.32 18.04 15.24
C ALA A 146 2.80 18.05 15.68
N ILE A 147 3.73 17.49 14.91
CA ILE A 147 5.16 17.38 15.28
C ILE A 147 6.02 18.09 14.24
N LYS A 148 6.46 19.33 14.47
CA LYS A 148 7.29 20.07 13.51
C LYS A 148 8.62 19.36 13.21
N TYR A 149 9.23 19.78 12.10
CA TYR A 149 10.44 19.21 11.50
C TYR A 149 11.61 18.93 12.46
N GLY A 150 12.26 17.78 12.30
CA GLY A 150 13.55 17.40 12.90
C GLY A 150 13.44 16.65 14.22
N ALA A 151 12.23 16.39 14.71
CA ALA A 151 12.01 15.97 16.09
C ALA A 151 12.58 14.58 16.39
N GLN A 152 12.50 13.67 15.43
CA GLN A 152 12.71 12.24 15.65
C GLN A 152 14.17 11.82 15.44
N SER A 153 14.97 12.59 14.68
CA SER A 153 16.35 12.21 14.38
C SER A 153 17.16 11.92 15.65
N ARG A 154 17.11 12.83 16.62
CA ARG A 154 17.85 12.68 17.87
C ARG A 154 17.45 11.44 18.68
N LEU A 155 16.16 11.12 18.72
CA LEU A 155 15.65 9.93 19.42
C LEU A 155 16.32 8.65 18.91
N PHE A 156 16.40 8.50 17.58
CA PHE A 156 17.04 7.35 16.97
C PHE A 156 18.57 7.38 17.10
N ALA A 157 19.18 8.56 17.20
CA ALA A 157 20.64 8.71 17.43
C ALA A 157 21.04 8.12 18.78
N GLU A 158 20.23 8.39 19.80
CA GLU A 158 20.50 7.98 21.18
C GLU A 158 20.11 6.51 21.43
N LEU A 159 19.27 5.93 20.57
CA LEU A 159 18.72 4.59 20.77
C LEU A 159 19.80 3.51 20.99
N PRO A 160 20.86 3.38 20.17
CA PRO A 160 21.90 2.38 20.40
C PRO A 160 22.57 2.52 21.78
N THR A 161 22.85 3.75 22.21
CA THR A 161 23.46 4.05 23.51
C THR A 161 22.51 3.73 24.67
N LEU A 162 21.21 3.94 24.49
CA LEU A 162 20.19 3.72 25.53
C LEU A 162 19.84 2.25 25.72
N VAL A 163 19.78 1.47 24.63
CA VAL A 163 19.43 0.04 24.68
C VAL A 163 20.64 -0.86 24.84
N GLY A 164 21.83 -0.41 24.43
CA GLY A 164 23.07 -1.20 24.45
C GLY A 164 23.36 -1.92 25.78
N PRO A 165 23.20 -1.29 26.95
CA PRO A 165 23.43 -1.97 28.24
C PRO A 165 22.48 -3.14 28.54
N TYR A 166 21.33 -3.20 27.86
CA TYR A 166 20.26 -4.18 28.13
C TYR A 166 20.10 -5.22 27.02
N ARG A 167 20.62 -4.92 25.84
CA ARG A 167 20.44 -5.70 24.62
C ARG A 167 21.65 -6.61 24.40
N PRO A 168 21.46 -7.94 24.25
CA PRO A 168 22.54 -8.82 23.83
C PRO A 168 23.10 -8.40 22.47
N GLU A 169 24.40 -8.60 22.25
CA GLU A 169 25.03 -8.25 20.99
C GLU A 169 24.33 -8.95 19.81
N ASN A 170 24.02 -8.19 18.77
CA ASN A 170 23.41 -8.65 17.52
C ASN A 170 21.94 -9.14 17.58
N GLU A 171 21.26 -9.10 18.73
CA GLU A 171 19.84 -9.48 18.77
C GLU A 171 18.94 -8.37 18.22
N PRO A 172 18.05 -8.60 17.24
CA PRO A 172 17.17 -7.54 16.72
C PRO A 172 16.21 -6.98 17.78
N LEU A 173 15.93 -5.67 17.73
CA LEU A 173 14.96 -5.02 18.63
C LEU A 173 13.54 -5.54 18.41
N LEU A 174 13.23 -5.98 17.18
CA LEU A 174 11.94 -6.56 16.82
C LEU A 174 12.17 -7.97 16.27
N PRO A 175 12.28 -9.00 17.13
CA PRO A 175 12.73 -10.33 16.72
C PRO A 175 11.77 -11.06 15.77
N ASN A 176 10.57 -10.51 15.59
CA ASN A 176 9.44 -11.15 14.96
C ASN A 176 8.85 -10.31 13.81
N VAL A 177 9.51 -9.19 13.46
CA VAL A 177 9.02 -8.28 12.42
C VAL A 177 9.12 -8.95 11.05
N GLN A 178 8.07 -8.82 10.27
CA GLN A 178 7.89 -9.40 8.94
C GLN A 178 7.83 -8.33 7.86
N ALA A 179 7.35 -7.13 8.18
CA ALA A 179 7.29 -6.01 7.25
C ALA A 179 7.72 -4.70 7.92
N ILE A 180 8.59 -3.94 7.26
CA ILE A 180 8.97 -2.58 7.65
C ILE A 180 8.71 -1.66 6.46
N GLY A 181 7.82 -0.68 6.65
CA GLY A 181 7.71 0.52 5.84
C GLY A 181 8.30 1.69 6.64
N TRP A 182 9.20 2.45 6.03
CA TRP A 182 9.84 3.58 6.68
C TRP A 182 9.94 4.76 5.73
N THR A 183 9.27 5.86 6.10
CA THR A 183 9.39 7.14 5.39
C THR A 183 10.37 8.05 6.13
N ILE A 184 11.30 8.62 5.38
CA ILE A 184 12.46 9.42 5.82
C ILE A 184 12.45 10.74 5.03
N ALA A 185 11.70 11.72 5.51
CA ALA A 185 11.53 13.00 4.86
C ALA A 185 12.59 14.03 5.25
N GLU A 186 13.21 13.90 6.43
CA GLU A 186 13.94 15.01 7.04
C GLU A 186 15.44 14.81 7.04
N ASP A 187 15.90 13.67 7.56
CA ASP A 187 17.30 13.42 7.85
C ASP A 187 17.69 12.02 7.38
N ILE A 188 18.43 11.95 6.28
CA ILE A 188 18.90 10.69 5.70
C ILE A 188 19.88 9.94 6.61
N ALA A 189 20.48 10.60 7.61
CA ALA A 189 21.27 9.94 8.64
C ALA A 189 20.43 9.00 9.54
N LEU A 190 19.11 9.03 9.40
CA LEU A 190 18.19 8.06 10.00
C LEU A 190 18.19 6.70 9.31
N VAL A 191 18.57 6.62 8.03
CA VAL A 191 18.50 5.37 7.25
C VAL A 191 19.26 4.22 7.93
N PRO A 192 20.54 4.36 8.35
CA PRO A 192 21.25 3.30 9.07
C PRO A 192 20.63 2.94 10.43
N ARG A 193 19.85 3.86 11.02
CA ARG A 193 19.25 3.68 12.35
C ARG A 193 18.02 2.76 12.32
N ILE A 194 17.63 2.31 11.13
CA ILE A 194 16.62 1.27 10.92
C ILE A 194 17.21 -0.13 11.19
N LEU A 195 18.52 -0.32 11.01
CA LEU A 195 19.20 -1.63 11.14
C LEU A 195 18.87 -2.39 12.45
N PRO A 196 18.82 -1.76 13.64
CA PRO A 196 18.43 -2.43 14.87
C PRO A 196 17.06 -3.11 14.84
N PHE A 197 16.14 -2.65 13.99
CA PHE A 197 14.78 -3.18 13.86
C PHE A 197 14.69 -4.30 12.82
N ILE A 198 15.70 -4.48 11.98
CA ILE A 198 15.75 -5.55 10.98
C ILE A 198 16.04 -6.87 11.70
N SER A 199 15.25 -7.89 11.38
CA SER A 199 15.37 -9.23 11.96
C SER A 199 15.39 -10.29 10.86
N PRO A 200 15.87 -11.51 11.15
CA PRO A 200 15.81 -12.63 10.20
C PRO A 200 14.39 -12.97 9.70
N SER A 201 13.35 -12.64 10.47
CA SER A 201 11.96 -12.87 10.04
C SER A 201 11.43 -11.84 9.05
N LEU A 202 12.20 -10.80 8.73
CA LEU A 202 11.76 -9.73 7.83
C LEU A 202 11.63 -10.26 6.40
N LYS A 203 10.45 -10.06 5.81
CA LYS A 203 10.10 -10.50 4.45
C LYS A 203 9.83 -9.33 3.50
N ALA A 204 9.40 -8.18 4.01
CA ALA A 204 9.12 -6.99 3.22
C ALA A 204 9.78 -5.74 3.81
N LEU A 205 10.50 -5.00 2.97
CA LEU A 205 11.13 -3.74 3.34
C LEU A 205 10.79 -2.66 2.31
N THR A 206 10.18 -1.57 2.77
CA THR A 206 9.87 -0.39 1.96
C THR A 206 10.53 0.83 2.60
N LEU A 207 11.32 1.55 1.80
CA LEU A 207 11.98 2.80 2.20
C LEU A 207 11.52 3.93 1.28
N GLU A 208 11.02 5.01 1.86
CA GLU A 208 10.66 6.24 1.14
C GLU A 208 11.54 7.36 1.68
N ILE A 209 12.53 7.80 0.93
CA ILE A 209 13.55 8.77 1.37
C ILE A 209 13.32 10.06 0.60
N TYR A 210 12.83 11.12 1.25
CA TYR A 210 12.66 12.44 0.63
C TYR A 210 13.72 13.47 1.06
N ALA A 211 14.58 13.11 2.01
CA ALA A 211 15.69 13.96 2.42
C ALA A 211 16.65 14.23 1.24
N SER A 212 17.08 15.48 1.07
CA SER A 212 17.94 15.93 -0.04
C SER A 212 19.32 15.29 0.01
N ASP A 213 19.91 14.97 -1.15
CA ASP A 213 21.28 14.47 -1.29
C ASP A 213 22.31 15.61 -1.32
N SER A 214 23.12 15.71 -0.29
CA SER A 214 24.52 16.12 -0.39
C SER A 214 25.39 14.90 -0.73
N GLU A 215 26.62 15.08 -1.23
CA GLU A 215 27.52 13.94 -1.51
C GLU A 215 27.79 13.07 -0.26
N GLU A 216 27.68 13.64 0.94
CA GLU A 216 27.82 12.93 2.22
C GLU A 216 26.62 12.00 2.52
N ASP A 217 25.47 12.24 1.90
CA ASP A 217 24.22 11.51 2.17
C ASP A 217 24.17 10.13 1.53
N GLY A 218 24.91 9.93 0.44
CA GLY A 218 25.10 8.61 -0.18
C GLY A 218 25.77 7.60 0.76
N ASP A 219 26.54 8.05 1.74
CA ASP A 219 27.24 7.19 2.69
C ASP A 219 26.30 6.55 3.73
N HIS A 220 25.24 7.25 4.13
CA HIS A 220 24.24 6.72 5.07
C HIS A 220 23.44 5.57 4.44
N VAL A 221 22.96 5.77 3.21
CA VAL A 221 22.22 4.71 2.52
C VAL A 221 23.14 3.53 2.18
N ARG A 222 24.41 3.80 1.83
CA ARG A 222 25.43 2.76 1.69
C ARG A 222 25.59 1.95 2.96
N GLN A 223 25.79 2.61 4.10
CA GLN A 223 25.96 1.93 5.40
C GLN A 223 24.75 1.04 5.72
N PHE A 224 23.55 1.51 5.42
CA PHE A 224 22.34 0.72 5.58
C PHE A 224 22.35 -0.50 4.66
N LEU A 225 22.56 -0.33 3.35
CA LEU A 225 22.59 -1.44 2.40
C LEU A 225 23.67 -2.46 2.77
N ASP A 226 24.86 -2.02 3.19
CA ASP A 226 25.93 -2.89 3.66
C ASP A 226 25.52 -3.65 4.93
N GLY A 227 24.84 -2.99 5.89
CA GLY A 227 24.32 -3.62 7.11
C GLY A 227 23.24 -4.66 6.84
N VAL A 228 22.29 -4.37 5.95
CA VAL A 228 21.27 -5.33 5.52
C VAL A 228 21.91 -6.51 4.77
N THR A 229 22.86 -6.21 3.89
CA THR A 229 23.61 -7.20 3.10
C THR A 229 24.50 -8.10 3.94
N ALA A 230 24.93 -7.64 5.11
CA ALA A 230 25.73 -8.40 6.07
C ALA A 230 24.89 -9.38 6.91
N SER A 231 23.56 -9.37 6.79
CA SER A 231 22.67 -10.28 7.51
C SER A 231 22.37 -11.53 6.66
N PRO A 232 23.08 -12.67 6.84
CA PRO A 232 22.98 -13.83 5.95
C PRO A 232 21.63 -14.56 6.06
N GLU A 233 20.94 -14.43 7.19
CA GLU A 233 19.63 -15.06 7.42
C GLU A 233 18.46 -14.24 6.83
N LEU A 234 18.76 -13.05 6.31
CA LEU A 234 17.72 -12.17 5.77
C LEU A 234 17.36 -12.60 4.35
N GLU A 235 16.14 -13.11 4.23
CA GLU A 235 15.56 -13.55 2.96
C GLU A 235 14.33 -12.69 2.63
N LEU A 236 14.56 -11.54 1.99
CA LEU A 236 13.48 -10.66 1.58
C LEU A 236 12.70 -11.24 0.40
N GLU A 237 11.38 -11.16 0.49
CA GLU A 237 10.46 -11.45 -0.60
C GLU A 237 10.04 -10.17 -1.35
N SER A 238 10.07 -9.03 -0.65
CA SER A 238 9.73 -7.71 -1.20
C SER A 238 10.71 -6.65 -0.73
N PHE A 239 11.19 -5.86 -1.68
CA PHE A 239 12.01 -4.68 -1.42
C PHE A 239 11.56 -3.52 -2.30
N ASN A 240 11.23 -2.39 -1.66
CA ASN A 240 10.87 -1.17 -2.38
C ASN A 240 11.71 -0.01 -1.84
N ILE A 241 12.26 0.80 -2.74
CA ILE A 241 13.01 1.99 -2.38
C ILE A 241 12.61 3.16 -3.28
N ASP A 242 12.15 4.23 -2.67
CA ASP A 242 11.86 5.50 -3.33
C ASP A 242 12.89 6.50 -2.80
N LYS A 243 13.81 6.94 -3.65
CA LYS A 243 14.85 7.92 -3.28
C LYS A 243 15.12 8.84 -4.48
N PRO A 244 14.97 10.17 -4.32
CA PRO A 244 15.40 11.13 -5.30
C PRO A 244 16.93 11.23 -5.32
N GLY A 245 17.51 11.55 -6.48
CA GLY A 245 18.94 11.85 -6.60
C GLY A 245 19.87 10.64 -6.62
N ILE A 246 19.44 9.49 -7.14
CA ILE A 246 20.23 8.26 -7.09
C ILE A 246 21.51 8.35 -7.95
N GLY A 247 22.67 8.49 -7.30
CA GLY A 247 23.98 8.44 -7.97
C GLY A 247 24.51 7.03 -8.24
N ALA A 248 25.47 6.91 -9.17
CA ALA A 248 26.06 5.63 -9.60
C ALA A 248 26.66 4.77 -8.46
N LYS A 249 27.22 5.41 -7.41
CA LYS A 249 27.76 4.70 -6.24
C LYS A 249 26.68 3.94 -5.47
N PHE A 250 25.51 4.57 -5.27
CA PHE A 250 24.37 3.91 -4.64
C PHE A 250 23.91 2.73 -5.50
N MET A 251 23.79 2.92 -6.82
CA MET A 251 23.34 1.87 -7.72
C MET A 251 24.22 0.63 -7.70
N LYS A 252 25.54 0.79 -7.69
CA LYS A 252 26.46 -0.35 -7.58
C LYS A 252 26.24 -1.17 -6.30
N ARG A 253 25.95 -0.49 -5.18
CA ARG A 253 25.68 -1.14 -3.89
C ARG A 253 24.32 -1.80 -3.86
N LEU A 254 23.30 -1.12 -4.38
CA LEU A 254 21.97 -1.68 -4.56
C LEU A 254 22.02 -2.97 -5.39
N LEU A 255 22.77 -2.98 -6.50
CA LEU A 255 22.96 -4.19 -7.31
C LEU A 255 23.63 -5.32 -6.52
N THR A 256 24.69 -5.02 -5.78
CA THR A 256 25.36 -6.01 -4.92
C THR A 256 24.40 -6.60 -3.88
N PHE A 257 23.50 -5.78 -3.33
CA PHE A 257 22.45 -6.23 -2.42
C PHE A 257 21.42 -7.12 -3.15
N LEU A 258 20.90 -6.68 -4.30
CA LEU A 258 19.90 -7.42 -5.07
C LEU A 258 20.42 -8.78 -5.54
N GLU A 259 21.69 -8.88 -5.93
CA GLU A 259 22.34 -10.14 -6.32
C GLU A 259 22.34 -11.19 -5.19
N ARG A 260 22.32 -10.76 -3.93
CA ARG A 260 22.27 -11.66 -2.77
C ARG A 260 20.85 -12.08 -2.39
N GLN A 261 19.83 -11.33 -2.83
CA GLN A 261 18.43 -11.59 -2.48
C GLN A 261 17.78 -12.58 -3.47
N GLN A 262 18.12 -13.87 -3.35
CA GLN A 262 17.63 -14.91 -4.26
C GLN A 262 16.12 -15.17 -4.17
N ASN A 263 15.51 -14.86 -3.01
CA ASN A 263 14.08 -15.07 -2.74
C ASN A 263 13.21 -13.85 -3.09
N LEU A 264 13.81 -12.79 -3.66
CA LEU A 264 13.10 -11.57 -3.97
C LEU A 264 12.10 -11.80 -5.11
N LYS A 265 10.82 -11.53 -4.82
CA LYS A 265 9.70 -11.68 -5.77
C LYS A 265 9.15 -10.32 -6.20
N VAL A 266 9.27 -9.31 -5.34
CA VAL A 266 8.75 -7.96 -5.57
C VAL A 266 9.89 -6.98 -5.42
N PHE A 267 10.13 -6.20 -6.48
CA PHE A 267 11.10 -5.12 -6.43
C PHE A 267 10.51 -3.85 -7.03
N GLY A 268 10.53 -2.77 -6.26
CA GLY A 268 10.10 -1.46 -6.71
C GLY A 268 11.21 -0.43 -6.48
N MET A 269 11.46 0.41 -7.47
CA MET A 269 12.35 1.54 -7.31
C MET A 269 11.80 2.77 -8.02
N ARG A 270 11.55 3.85 -7.28
CA ARG A 270 11.24 5.15 -7.89
C ARG A 270 12.49 6.00 -7.91
N CYS A 271 12.77 6.56 -9.07
CA CYS A 271 13.88 7.47 -9.31
C CYS A 271 13.29 8.83 -9.66
N ASP A 272 13.65 9.84 -8.87
CA ASP A 272 13.30 11.20 -9.24
C ASP A 272 13.85 11.54 -10.64
N PRO A 273 13.00 12.06 -11.54
CA PRO A 273 13.39 12.34 -12.92
C PRO A 273 14.43 13.44 -13.08
N TYR A 274 14.74 14.20 -12.03
CA TYR A 274 15.59 15.37 -12.14
C TYR A 274 17.10 15.10 -12.00
N LEU A 275 17.55 13.88 -11.64
CA LEU A 275 18.97 13.61 -11.31
C LEU A 275 19.47 12.21 -11.73
N GLU A 276 20.42 12.17 -12.68
CA GLU A 276 21.16 11.01 -13.25
C GLU A 276 20.39 9.67 -13.51
N PRO A 277 19.13 9.63 -13.98
CA PRO A 277 18.38 8.37 -13.99
C PRO A 277 18.90 7.38 -15.05
N ARG A 278 19.51 7.87 -16.15
CA ARG A 278 19.97 7.00 -17.25
C ARG A 278 21.12 6.08 -16.89
N ALA A 279 22.14 6.60 -16.21
CA ALA A 279 23.26 5.79 -15.77
C ALA A 279 22.77 4.71 -14.80
N ALA A 280 21.84 5.08 -13.91
CA ALA A 280 21.21 4.15 -12.97
C ALA A 280 20.39 3.06 -13.70
N GLN A 281 19.54 3.43 -14.65
CA GLN A 281 18.70 2.49 -15.42
C GLN A 281 19.54 1.54 -16.28
N GLY A 282 20.58 2.05 -16.96
CA GLY A 282 21.51 1.25 -17.75
C GLY A 282 22.33 0.26 -16.91
N MET A 283 22.56 0.56 -15.63
CA MET A 283 23.14 -0.38 -14.67
C MET A 283 22.10 -1.35 -14.10
N LEU A 284 20.89 -0.88 -13.79
CA LEU A 284 19.89 -1.66 -13.08
C LEU A 284 19.25 -2.73 -13.94
N PHE A 285 18.65 -2.33 -15.06
CA PHE A 285 17.74 -3.20 -15.81
C PHE A 285 18.40 -4.49 -16.32
N PRO A 286 19.65 -4.47 -16.83
CA PRO A 286 20.35 -5.70 -17.21
C PRO A 286 20.63 -6.66 -16.04
N ASN A 287 20.70 -6.12 -14.82
CA ASN A 287 21.13 -6.83 -13.61
C ASN A 287 19.98 -7.14 -12.65
N LEU A 288 18.71 -6.93 -13.04
CA LEU A 288 17.55 -7.24 -12.21
C LEU A 288 17.53 -8.73 -11.82
N PRO A 289 17.06 -9.11 -10.62
CA PRO A 289 16.87 -10.50 -10.26
C PRO A 289 15.84 -11.19 -11.18
N THR A 290 16.18 -12.35 -11.74
CA THR A 290 15.32 -13.08 -12.70
C THR A 290 14.10 -13.74 -12.05
N GLY A 291 14.09 -13.87 -10.72
CA GLY A 291 12.98 -14.45 -9.94
C GLY A 291 11.81 -13.49 -9.67
N LEU A 292 11.91 -12.22 -10.10
CA LEU A 292 10.87 -11.22 -9.84
C LEU A 292 9.56 -11.57 -10.55
N ARG A 293 8.47 -11.41 -9.79
CA ARG A 293 7.08 -11.52 -10.24
C ARG A 293 6.38 -10.17 -10.30
N GLU A 294 6.83 -9.21 -9.50
CA GLU A 294 6.40 -7.83 -9.54
C GLU A 294 7.61 -6.91 -9.66
N PHE A 295 7.53 -6.00 -10.61
CA PHE A 295 8.54 -4.99 -10.84
C PHE A 295 7.90 -3.63 -11.05
N GLY A 296 8.40 -2.63 -10.32
CA GLY A 296 8.02 -1.24 -10.52
C GLY A 296 9.24 -0.35 -10.67
N ALA A 297 9.25 0.49 -11.71
CA ALA A 297 10.35 1.44 -11.91
C ALA A 297 9.97 2.67 -12.72
N ASP A 298 10.79 3.70 -12.56
CA ASP A 298 10.76 4.88 -13.41
C ASP A 298 11.75 4.67 -14.58
N VAL A 299 11.28 4.96 -15.79
CA VAL A 299 12.00 4.74 -17.06
C VAL A 299 12.05 6.07 -17.80
N GLU A 300 13.26 6.49 -18.15
CA GLU A 300 13.50 7.70 -18.92
C GLU A 300 14.13 7.36 -20.26
N PHE A 301 13.74 8.10 -21.30
CA PHE A 301 14.22 7.88 -22.66
C PHE A 301 14.12 9.18 -23.48
N ASP A 302 14.99 9.34 -24.46
CA ASP A 302 14.93 10.45 -25.43
C ASP A 302 14.05 10.12 -26.64
N ASP A 303 14.11 8.87 -27.08
CA ASP A 303 13.49 8.46 -28.34
C ASP A 303 12.91 7.04 -28.28
N LYS A 304 12.20 6.68 -29.35
CA LYS A 304 11.53 5.39 -29.49
C LYS A 304 12.49 4.20 -29.41
N ASN A 305 13.72 4.33 -29.91
CA ASN A 305 14.69 3.24 -29.93
C ASN A 305 15.24 2.98 -28.53
N GLU A 306 15.60 4.05 -27.80
CA GLU A 306 16.04 3.94 -26.40
C GLU A 306 14.94 3.35 -25.52
N TYR A 307 13.71 3.88 -25.63
CA TYR A 307 12.53 3.31 -24.95
C TYR A 307 12.38 1.81 -25.24
N THR A 308 12.37 1.43 -26.51
CA THR A 308 12.18 0.03 -26.93
C THR A 308 13.29 -0.86 -26.37
N ALA A 309 14.55 -0.40 -26.43
CA ALA A 309 15.69 -1.14 -25.91
C ALA A 309 15.63 -1.33 -24.38
N LEU A 310 15.24 -0.30 -23.63
CA LEU A 310 15.09 -0.37 -22.17
C LEU A 310 13.98 -1.33 -21.76
N ILE A 311 12.79 -1.22 -22.38
CA ILE A 311 11.67 -2.11 -22.07
C ILE A 311 12.00 -3.56 -22.45
N GLN A 312 12.61 -3.79 -23.62
CA GLN A 312 13.06 -5.13 -24.00
C GLN A 312 14.09 -5.70 -23.03
N THR A 313 15.02 -4.88 -22.54
CA THR A 313 16.00 -5.31 -21.54
C THR A 313 15.31 -5.77 -20.25
N ILE A 314 14.33 -5.02 -19.75
CA ILE A 314 13.53 -5.39 -18.57
C ILE A 314 12.80 -6.72 -18.83
N LEU A 315 12.07 -6.81 -19.94
CA LEU A 315 11.20 -7.94 -20.24
C LEU A 315 11.95 -9.23 -20.57
N GLN A 316 13.12 -9.14 -21.22
CA GLN A 316 14.01 -10.28 -21.46
C GLN A 316 14.62 -10.80 -20.17
N ARG A 317 14.89 -9.91 -19.21
CA ARG A 317 15.44 -10.28 -17.91
C ARG A 317 14.37 -10.88 -16.99
N LEU A 318 13.15 -10.34 -17.03
CA LEU A 318 12.05 -10.71 -16.14
C LEU A 318 11.02 -11.61 -16.83
N THR A 319 11.44 -12.81 -17.24
CA THR A 319 10.60 -13.75 -18.01
C THR A 319 9.38 -14.28 -17.24
N ASN A 320 9.41 -14.23 -15.91
CA ASN A 320 8.34 -14.67 -15.01
C ASN A 320 7.50 -13.51 -14.44
N ILE A 321 7.64 -12.30 -15.01
CA ILE A 321 6.92 -11.11 -14.55
C ILE A 321 5.41 -11.31 -14.71
N ARG A 322 4.66 -10.93 -13.66
CA ARG A 322 3.19 -10.92 -13.65
C ARG A 322 2.63 -9.53 -13.44
N VAL A 323 3.33 -8.70 -12.67
CA VAL A 323 2.92 -7.33 -12.38
C VAL A 323 4.04 -6.38 -12.81
N LEU A 324 3.73 -5.49 -13.73
CA LEU A 324 4.68 -4.49 -14.23
C LEU A 324 4.08 -3.09 -14.07
N LYS A 325 4.78 -2.23 -13.31
CA LYS A 325 4.34 -0.87 -12.98
C LYS A 325 5.41 0.12 -13.39
N LEU A 326 5.26 0.74 -14.56
CA LEU A 326 6.29 1.64 -15.08
C LEU A 326 5.81 3.07 -15.12
N VAL A 327 6.71 3.96 -14.73
CA VAL A 327 6.54 5.40 -14.81
C VAL A 327 7.43 5.87 -15.94
N LEU A 328 6.82 6.22 -17.07
CA LEU A 328 7.51 6.49 -18.34
C LEU A 328 7.62 7.99 -18.57
N THR A 329 8.85 8.49 -18.64
CA THR A 329 9.15 9.92 -18.82
C THR A 329 9.97 10.12 -20.08
N SER A 330 9.38 10.77 -21.08
CA SER A 330 10.15 11.20 -22.26
C SER A 330 10.92 12.49 -21.97
N LEU A 331 12.21 12.50 -22.28
CA LEU A 331 13.08 13.67 -22.20
C LEU A 331 13.27 14.34 -23.57
N GLY A 332 12.90 13.64 -24.64
CA GLY A 332 13.02 14.11 -26.01
C GLY A 332 11.70 14.59 -26.61
N SER A 333 11.64 14.57 -27.95
CA SER A 333 10.46 15.01 -28.71
C SER A 333 9.48 13.88 -29.03
N TRP A 334 9.88 12.62 -28.84
CA TRP A 334 9.03 11.45 -29.05
C TRP A 334 8.22 11.14 -27.79
N ASP A 335 6.98 10.68 -27.93
CA ASP A 335 6.14 10.29 -26.80
C ASP A 335 5.29 9.05 -27.14
N LEU A 336 4.78 8.37 -26.11
CA LEU A 336 3.91 7.21 -26.22
C LEU A 336 2.50 7.65 -26.63
N SER A 337 2.27 7.74 -27.93
CA SER A 337 1.01 8.25 -28.50
C SER A 337 0.26 7.22 -29.35
N ASP A 338 0.86 6.06 -29.63
CA ASP A 338 0.29 5.03 -30.49
C ASP A 338 0.38 3.62 -29.90
N PHE A 339 -0.25 2.67 -30.58
CA PHE A 339 -0.23 1.26 -30.19
C PHE A 339 1.16 0.63 -30.33
N GLU A 340 2.00 1.09 -31.25
CA GLU A 340 3.35 0.53 -31.42
C GLU A 340 4.22 0.73 -30.18
N SER A 341 3.98 1.80 -29.42
CA SER A 341 4.60 2.00 -28.10
C SER A 341 4.32 0.88 -27.10
N LEU A 342 3.22 0.13 -27.25
CA LEU A 342 2.89 -1.01 -26.40
C LEU A 342 3.49 -2.33 -26.90
N SER A 343 4.04 -2.35 -28.12
CA SER A 343 4.56 -3.58 -28.75
C SER A 343 5.60 -4.35 -27.94
N PRO A 344 6.51 -3.72 -27.15
CA PRO A 344 7.48 -4.48 -26.35
C PRO A 344 6.81 -5.39 -25.32
N PHE A 345 5.70 -4.95 -24.70
CA PHE A 345 4.99 -5.71 -23.65
C PHE A 345 4.29 -6.95 -24.18
N LEU A 346 3.98 -7.00 -25.49
CA LEU A 346 3.29 -8.12 -26.14
C LEU A 346 4.11 -9.42 -26.12
N GLN A 347 5.40 -9.35 -25.75
CA GLN A 347 6.30 -10.51 -25.68
C GLN A 347 6.16 -11.30 -24.36
N ASN A 348 5.37 -10.81 -23.39
CA ASN A 348 5.25 -11.39 -22.05
C ASN A 348 3.83 -11.89 -21.77
N PRO A 349 3.46 -13.09 -22.24
CA PRO A 349 2.09 -13.61 -22.11
C PRO A 349 1.66 -13.91 -20.66
N ASN A 350 2.61 -13.96 -19.73
CA ASN A 350 2.36 -14.19 -18.30
C ASN A 350 1.92 -12.93 -17.54
N LEU A 351 1.87 -11.77 -18.20
CA LEU A 351 1.54 -10.51 -17.54
C LEU A 351 0.06 -10.47 -17.14
N GLU A 352 -0.16 -10.31 -15.84
CA GLU A 352 -1.48 -10.21 -15.20
C GLU A 352 -1.85 -8.75 -14.90
N GLU A 353 -0.87 -7.89 -14.69
CA GLU A 353 -1.08 -6.46 -14.46
C GLU A 353 -0.04 -5.63 -15.22
N LEU A 354 -0.53 -4.68 -16.00
CA LEU A 354 0.26 -3.63 -16.63
C LEU A 354 -0.26 -2.28 -16.16
N THR A 355 0.57 -1.56 -15.40
CA THR A 355 0.34 -0.16 -15.06
C THR A 355 1.41 0.71 -15.70
N LEU A 356 1.00 1.65 -16.56
CA LEU A 356 1.89 2.62 -17.19
C LEU A 356 1.48 4.03 -16.78
N TYR A 357 2.41 4.84 -16.32
CA TYR A 357 2.23 6.28 -16.18
C TYR A 357 2.96 6.95 -17.35
N VAL A 358 2.23 7.60 -18.25
CA VAL A 358 2.75 8.18 -19.51
C VAL A 358 2.50 9.69 -19.53
N SER A 359 3.14 10.42 -20.46
CA SER A 359 2.93 11.86 -20.65
C SER A 359 1.89 12.19 -21.73
N THR A 360 1.67 11.31 -22.70
CA THR A 360 0.63 11.46 -23.73
C THR A 360 -0.44 10.38 -23.71
N ALA A 361 -1.58 10.72 -24.33
CA ALA A 361 -2.66 9.79 -24.54
C ALA A 361 -2.30 8.75 -25.61
N ILE A 362 -2.56 7.48 -25.33
CA ILE A 362 -2.51 6.37 -26.27
C ILE A 362 -3.94 6.10 -26.73
N GLN A 363 -4.19 6.16 -28.03
CA GLN A 363 -5.48 5.79 -28.59
C GLN A 363 -5.46 4.32 -29.01
N LEU A 364 -6.43 3.53 -28.51
CA LEU A 364 -6.59 2.13 -28.94
C LEU A 364 -7.86 1.98 -29.78
N ASN A 365 -7.72 1.34 -30.94
CA ASN A 365 -8.83 0.88 -31.76
C ASN A 365 -9.15 -0.61 -31.46
N THR A 366 -10.21 -1.13 -32.09
CA THR A 366 -10.63 -2.53 -31.92
C THR A 366 -9.53 -3.55 -32.30
N SER A 367 -8.77 -3.30 -33.38
CA SER A 367 -7.69 -4.21 -33.77
C SER A 367 -6.53 -4.22 -32.77
N ASP A 368 -6.21 -3.08 -32.17
CA ASP A 368 -5.17 -2.96 -31.13
C ASP A 368 -5.58 -3.74 -29.88
N ILE A 369 -6.84 -3.61 -29.46
CA ILE A 369 -7.40 -4.33 -28.30
C ILE A 369 -7.35 -5.85 -28.53
N HIS A 370 -7.73 -6.32 -29.72
CA HIS A 370 -7.62 -7.74 -30.04
C HIS A 370 -6.17 -8.24 -30.07
N ALA A 371 -5.25 -7.43 -30.59
CA ALA A 371 -3.82 -7.75 -30.58
C ALA A 371 -3.28 -7.86 -29.13
N LEU A 372 -3.66 -6.92 -28.26
CA LEU A 372 -3.32 -6.96 -26.83
C LEU A 372 -3.91 -8.19 -26.14
N GLY A 373 -5.21 -8.46 -26.33
CA GLY A 373 -5.88 -9.64 -25.74
C GLY A 373 -5.26 -10.96 -26.16
N LYS A 374 -4.86 -11.07 -27.43
CA LYS A 374 -4.17 -12.25 -27.94
C LYS A 374 -2.77 -12.42 -27.35
N ALA A 375 -2.04 -11.32 -27.17
CA ALA A 375 -0.68 -11.35 -26.63
C ALA A 375 -0.65 -11.53 -25.11
N LEU A 376 -1.64 -10.98 -24.39
CA LEU A 376 -1.71 -10.88 -22.93
C LEU A 376 -3.00 -11.55 -22.41
N PRO A 377 -3.16 -12.87 -22.61
CA PRO A 377 -4.42 -13.57 -22.34
C PRO A 377 -4.80 -13.65 -20.85
N HIS A 378 -3.83 -13.42 -19.96
CA HIS A 378 -4.02 -13.49 -18.50
C HIS A 378 -4.18 -12.12 -17.84
N MET A 379 -4.40 -11.06 -18.62
CA MET A 379 -4.51 -9.71 -18.11
C MET A 379 -5.72 -9.56 -17.16
N VAL A 380 -5.43 -9.15 -15.93
CA VAL A 380 -6.38 -8.87 -14.85
C VAL A 380 -6.50 -7.36 -14.62
N ARG A 381 -5.42 -6.59 -14.81
CA ARG A 381 -5.43 -5.14 -14.59
C ARG A 381 -4.67 -4.42 -15.71
N LEU A 382 -5.39 -3.59 -16.47
CA LEU A 382 -4.81 -2.76 -17.52
C LEU A 382 -5.04 -1.29 -17.16
N ASN A 383 -3.99 -0.63 -16.67
CA ASN A 383 -4.08 0.73 -16.17
C ASN A 383 -3.05 1.62 -16.89
N ILE A 384 -3.50 2.45 -17.82
CA ILE A 384 -2.63 3.46 -18.43
C ILE A 384 -3.09 4.82 -17.90
N ARG A 385 -2.19 5.53 -17.22
CA ARG A 385 -2.45 6.76 -16.45
C ARG A 385 -1.53 7.88 -16.92
N LEU A 386 -1.92 9.14 -16.76
CA LEU A 386 -1.05 10.27 -17.06
C LEU A 386 -0.25 10.67 -15.83
N HIS A 387 0.98 11.13 -16.05
CA HIS A 387 1.94 11.57 -15.02
C HIS A 387 1.47 12.78 -14.21
N TYR A 388 0.46 13.51 -14.67
CA TYR A 388 -0.08 14.70 -14.01
C TYR A 388 -1.58 14.81 -14.27
N ASN A 389 -2.20 15.76 -13.57
CA ASN A 389 -3.56 16.28 -13.79
C ASN A 389 -3.81 16.84 -15.22
N ALA A 390 -3.21 16.31 -16.27
CA ALA A 390 -3.43 16.66 -17.66
C ALA A 390 -4.15 15.50 -18.35
N ARG A 391 -5.12 15.82 -19.22
CA ARG A 391 -5.81 14.98 -20.24
C ARG A 391 -6.04 13.49 -19.86
N PRO A 392 -6.49 12.63 -20.77
CA PRO A 392 -6.54 11.18 -20.50
C PRO A 392 -5.39 10.39 -21.11
N ALA A 393 -4.94 9.32 -20.45
CA ALA A 393 -3.75 8.54 -20.88
C ALA A 393 -4.06 7.43 -21.88
N LEU A 394 -5.24 6.83 -21.79
CA LEU A 394 -5.72 5.81 -22.71
C LEU A 394 -7.07 6.27 -23.22
N ILE A 395 -7.23 6.40 -24.53
CA ILE A 395 -8.49 6.83 -25.14
C ILE A 395 -9.07 5.66 -25.91
N ILE A 396 -10.28 5.26 -25.53
CA ILE A 396 -11.06 4.23 -26.22
C ILE A 396 -12.44 4.78 -26.58
N GLN A 397 -13.07 4.20 -27.60
CA GLN A 397 -14.51 4.40 -27.80
C GLN A 397 -15.28 3.59 -26.76
N VAL A 398 -16.45 4.07 -26.36
CA VAL A 398 -17.35 3.33 -25.46
C VAL A 398 -17.71 1.94 -26.00
N THR A 399 -17.87 1.79 -27.32
CA THR A 399 -18.08 0.49 -28.00
C THR A 399 -16.94 -0.49 -27.78
N SER A 400 -15.70 0.01 -27.67
CA SER A 400 -14.51 -0.81 -27.47
C SER A 400 -14.48 -1.53 -26.12
N LEU A 401 -15.34 -1.16 -25.17
CA LEU A 401 -15.52 -1.94 -23.93
C LEU A 401 -16.02 -3.36 -24.21
N MET A 402 -16.80 -3.57 -25.29
CA MET A 402 -17.20 -4.92 -25.71
C MET A 402 -16.01 -5.71 -26.26
N ASP A 403 -15.12 -5.06 -27.00
CA ASP A 403 -13.91 -5.69 -27.54
C ASP A 403 -12.94 -6.05 -26.40
N LEU A 404 -12.82 -5.17 -25.40
CA LEU A 404 -12.07 -5.44 -24.17
C LEU A 404 -12.66 -6.62 -23.38
N ALA A 405 -13.99 -6.73 -23.30
CA ALA A 405 -14.65 -7.86 -22.66
C ALA A 405 -14.28 -9.21 -23.30
N LYS A 406 -14.22 -9.23 -24.64
CA LYS A 406 -13.83 -10.42 -25.41
C LYS A 406 -12.33 -10.71 -25.29
N ALA A 407 -11.51 -9.66 -25.33
CA ALA A 407 -10.06 -9.74 -25.29
C ALA A 407 -9.53 -10.15 -23.91
N PHE A 408 -10.20 -9.69 -22.84
CA PHE A 408 -9.77 -9.85 -21.44
C PHE A 408 -10.94 -10.30 -20.57
N PRO A 409 -11.34 -11.59 -20.64
CA PRO A 409 -12.49 -12.10 -19.88
C PRO A 409 -12.27 -12.05 -18.36
N ASP A 410 -11.01 -11.99 -17.92
CA ASP A 410 -10.61 -11.95 -16.51
C ASP A 410 -10.30 -10.53 -15.97
N LEU A 411 -10.57 -9.49 -16.77
CA LEU A 411 -10.25 -8.11 -16.41
C LEU A 411 -11.04 -7.66 -15.16
N GLN A 412 -10.31 -7.20 -14.15
CA GLN A 412 -10.84 -6.71 -12.87
C GLN A 412 -10.69 -5.20 -12.69
N SER A 413 -9.67 -4.60 -13.30
CA SER A 413 -9.42 -3.15 -13.26
C SER A 413 -9.08 -2.63 -14.65
N LEU A 414 -9.69 -1.52 -15.02
CA LEU A 414 -9.40 -0.78 -16.24
C LEU A 414 -9.33 0.71 -15.92
N THR A 415 -8.20 1.36 -16.22
CA THR A 415 -8.13 2.83 -16.32
C THR A 415 -8.12 3.22 -17.79
N ALA A 416 -9.17 3.90 -18.24
CA ALA A 416 -9.31 4.39 -19.61
C ALA A 416 -10.23 5.62 -19.67
N HIS A 417 -9.93 6.55 -20.57
CA HIS A 417 -10.87 7.58 -20.97
C HIS A 417 -11.76 7.09 -22.09
N ILE A 418 -13.05 7.17 -21.82
CA ILE A 418 -14.10 6.68 -22.66
C ILE A 418 -14.66 7.86 -23.44
N SER A 419 -14.36 7.87 -24.74
CA SER A 419 -15.03 8.75 -25.69
C SER A 419 -16.51 8.40 -25.75
N CYS A 420 -17.35 9.32 -25.26
CA CYS A 420 -18.80 9.16 -25.18
C CYS A 420 -19.55 9.73 -26.41
N ALA A 421 -18.84 10.01 -27.52
CA ALA A 421 -19.44 10.65 -28.70
C ALA A 421 -20.58 9.81 -29.31
N GLU A 422 -20.47 8.48 -29.28
CA GLU A 422 -21.44 7.56 -29.86
C GLU A 422 -21.71 6.38 -28.91
N ILE A 423 -22.45 6.62 -27.83
CA ILE A 423 -22.90 5.53 -26.94
C ILE A 423 -23.87 4.65 -27.72
N PRO A 424 -23.69 3.33 -27.83
CA PRO A 424 -24.66 2.47 -28.50
C PRO A 424 -26.03 2.53 -27.84
N LEU A 425 -27.08 2.20 -28.58
CA LEU A 425 -28.34 1.82 -27.94
C LEU A 425 -28.12 0.45 -27.29
N ALA A 426 -28.62 0.25 -26.08
CA ALA A 426 -28.55 -1.06 -25.45
C ALA A 426 -29.23 -2.09 -26.38
N PRO A 427 -28.56 -3.22 -26.68
CA PRO A 427 -29.11 -4.23 -27.57
C PRO A 427 -30.42 -4.75 -26.98
N ARG A 428 -31.45 -4.85 -27.83
CA ARG A 428 -32.77 -5.31 -27.39
C ARG A 428 -32.64 -6.74 -26.83
N PRO A 429 -33.39 -7.12 -25.78
CA PRO A 429 -33.26 -8.43 -25.13
C PRO A 429 -33.34 -9.65 -26.06
N ARG A 430 -34.02 -9.52 -27.21
CA ARG A 430 -34.16 -10.58 -28.22
C ARG A 430 -32.92 -10.77 -29.09
N ASP A 431 -32.22 -9.70 -29.41
CA ASP A 431 -31.01 -9.71 -30.26
C ASP A 431 -29.74 -9.88 -29.41
N ALA A 432 -29.82 -9.46 -28.14
CA ALA A 432 -28.74 -9.51 -27.16
C ALA A 432 -28.20 -10.92 -26.89
N LYS A 433 -28.98 -11.98 -27.12
CA LYS A 433 -28.56 -13.33 -26.73
C LYS A 433 -27.42 -13.87 -27.60
N ALA A 434 -27.42 -13.57 -28.91
CA ALA A 434 -26.39 -14.07 -29.82
C ALA A 434 -25.12 -13.19 -29.84
N GLU A 435 -25.26 -11.87 -29.69
CA GLU A 435 -24.11 -10.95 -29.75
C GLU A 435 -23.36 -10.80 -28.41
N LEU A 436 -24.02 -11.03 -27.27
CA LEU A 436 -23.38 -10.94 -25.94
C LEU A 436 -22.89 -12.29 -25.39
N GLU A 437 -23.11 -13.40 -26.09
CA GLU A 437 -22.49 -14.68 -25.73
C GLU A 437 -20.97 -14.58 -25.93
N GLY A 438 -20.27 -14.14 -24.87
CA GLY A 438 -18.80 -13.98 -24.83
C GLY A 438 -18.29 -12.57 -24.52
N SER A 439 -19.16 -11.55 -24.44
CA SER A 439 -18.75 -10.15 -24.23
C SER A 439 -19.13 -9.64 -22.83
N THR A 440 -18.74 -10.38 -21.78
CA THR A 440 -19.09 -10.01 -20.41
C THR A 440 -17.87 -9.55 -19.62
N LEU A 441 -17.99 -8.40 -18.95
CA LEU A 441 -16.99 -7.89 -18.00
C LEU A 441 -17.38 -8.23 -16.56
N SER A 442 -17.79 -9.48 -16.33
CA SER A 442 -18.39 -9.92 -15.07
C SER A 442 -17.46 -9.88 -13.85
N LYS A 443 -16.15 -9.77 -14.09
CA LYS A 443 -15.13 -9.62 -13.05
C LYS A 443 -14.63 -8.19 -12.91
N LEU A 444 -15.06 -7.26 -13.76
CA LEU A 444 -14.61 -5.87 -13.73
C LEU A 444 -15.20 -5.19 -12.49
N ARG A 445 -14.32 -4.90 -11.52
CA ARG A 445 -14.65 -4.28 -10.24
C ARG A 445 -14.34 -2.80 -10.21
N VAL A 446 -13.31 -2.37 -10.94
CA VAL A 446 -12.91 -0.96 -10.99
C VAL A 446 -12.86 -0.52 -12.44
N LEU A 447 -13.68 0.48 -12.77
CA LEU A 447 -13.61 1.21 -14.03
C LEU A 447 -13.24 2.65 -13.74
N ASP A 448 -11.95 2.96 -13.84
CA ASP A 448 -11.44 4.32 -13.70
C ASP A 448 -11.57 5.04 -15.04
N VAL A 449 -12.56 5.92 -15.13
CA VAL A 449 -12.87 6.67 -16.35
C VAL A 449 -11.99 7.91 -16.52
N GLY A 450 -11.03 8.14 -15.62
CA GLY A 450 -10.16 9.32 -15.61
C GLY A 450 -10.97 10.61 -15.69
N ARG A 451 -10.83 11.35 -16.80
CA ARG A 451 -11.52 12.62 -17.07
C ARG A 451 -12.55 12.53 -18.20
N SER A 452 -13.16 11.36 -18.39
CA SER A 452 -14.18 11.15 -19.42
C SER A 452 -15.33 12.14 -19.24
N SER A 453 -15.56 12.98 -20.25
CA SER A 453 -16.70 13.89 -20.24
C SER A 453 -17.96 13.11 -20.60
N LEU A 454 -19.01 13.35 -19.82
CA LEU A 454 -20.34 12.79 -20.06
C LEU A 454 -21.33 13.95 -20.00
N LEU A 455 -22.31 13.96 -20.92
CA LEU A 455 -23.39 14.93 -20.87
C LEU A 455 -24.55 14.34 -20.04
N GLU A 456 -25.30 15.19 -19.36
CA GLU A 456 -26.44 14.76 -18.52
C GLU A 456 -27.46 13.90 -19.29
N LYS A 457 -27.74 14.27 -20.55
CA LYS A 457 -28.64 13.51 -21.44
C LYS A 457 -28.16 12.08 -21.76
N ASP A 458 -26.87 11.81 -21.58
CA ASP A 458 -26.22 10.56 -21.97
C ASP A 458 -26.02 9.60 -20.78
N VAL A 459 -26.31 10.03 -19.54
CA VAL A 459 -26.18 9.22 -18.31
C VAL A 459 -26.99 7.94 -18.39
N ALA A 460 -28.29 8.04 -18.71
CA ALA A 460 -29.17 6.88 -18.78
C ALA A 460 -28.70 5.88 -19.85
N ARG A 461 -28.31 6.39 -21.02
CA ARG A 461 -27.84 5.57 -22.14
C ARG A 461 -26.51 4.88 -21.83
N MET A 462 -25.58 5.59 -21.17
CA MET A 462 -24.33 5.00 -20.70
C MET A 462 -24.59 3.90 -19.67
N ALA A 463 -25.49 4.14 -18.71
CA ALA A 463 -25.83 3.16 -17.69
C ALA A 463 -26.48 1.90 -18.29
N GLU A 464 -27.40 2.04 -19.25
CA GLU A 464 -27.99 0.91 -19.96
C GLU A 464 -26.94 0.13 -20.75
N PHE A 465 -26.03 0.83 -21.45
CA PHE A 465 -24.93 0.20 -22.16
C PHE A 465 -24.01 -0.58 -21.23
N LEU A 466 -23.52 0.03 -20.14
CA LEU A 466 -22.67 -0.64 -19.16
C LEU A 466 -23.38 -1.81 -18.46
N ALA A 467 -24.66 -1.66 -18.10
CA ALA A 467 -25.45 -2.75 -17.52
C ALA A 467 -25.59 -3.95 -18.48
N SER A 468 -25.60 -3.71 -19.80
CA SER A 468 -25.63 -4.77 -20.81
C SER A 468 -24.37 -5.64 -20.79
N LEU A 469 -23.21 -5.09 -20.38
CA LEU A 469 -21.93 -5.80 -20.29
C LEU A 469 -21.84 -6.77 -19.10
N ARG A 470 -22.90 -6.87 -18.28
CA ARG A 470 -22.99 -7.76 -17.11
C ARG A 470 -21.81 -7.63 -16.15
N LEU A 471 -21.49 -6.39 -15.77
CA LEU A 471 -20.41 -6.02 -14.85
C LEU A 471 -20.56 -6.67 -13.45
N ASP A 472 -19.47 -6.71 -12.67
CA ASP A 472 -19.50 -7.17 -11.28
C ASP A 472 -20.49 -6.32 -10.45
N PRO A 473 -21.35 -6.91 -9.59
CA PRO A 473 -22.26 -6.16 -8.72
C PRO A 473 -21.57 -5.16 -7.77
N LEU A 474 -20.28 -5.39 -7.50
CA LEU A 474 -19.42 -4.53 -6.70
C LEU A 474 -18.62 -3.54 -7.55
N LEU A 475 -19.01 -3.31 -8.80
CA LEU A 475 -18.38 -2.30 -9.66
C LEU A 475 -18.34 -0.93 -8.96
N GLU A 476 -17.16 -0.33 -8.99
CA GLU A 476 -16.87 1.06 -8.61
C GLU A 476 -16.39 1.81 -9.86
N ILE A 477 -16.99 2.96 -10.13
CA ILE A 477 -16.54 3.86 -11.20
C ILE A 477 -15.68 4.95 -10.56
N GLU A 478 -14.37 4.85 -10.75
CA GLU A 478 -13.42 5.87 -10.29
C GLU A 478 -13.31 7.01 -11.31
N TYR A 479 -13.03 8.22 -10.82
CA TYR A 479 -12.85 9.40 -11.65
C TYR A 479 -11.69 10.24 -11.10
N ASP A 480 -10.70 10.52 -11.95
CA ASP A 480 -9.53 11.32 -11.59
C ASP A 480 -9.78 12.83 -11.84
N GLY A 481 -10.55 13.42 -10.93
CA GLY A 481 -10.98 14.81 -10.96
C GLY A 481 -10.52 15.59 -9.75
N LYS A 482 -9.49 16.42 -9.91
CA LYS A 482 -9.18 17.50 -8.96
C LYS A 482 -9.64 18.84 -9.55
N GLY A 483 -10.62 19.50 -8.91
CA GLY A 483 -11.05 20.87 -9.24
C GLY A 483 -12.56 21.04 -9.40
N LYS A 484 -13.06 22.29 -9.33
CA LYS A 484 -14.50 22.59 -9.39
C LYS A 484 -15.19 22.16 -10.70
N GLU A 485 -14.50 22.26 -11.83
CA GLU A 485 -15.03 21.80 -13.14
C GLU A 485 -15.23 20.28 -13.18
N SER A 486 -14.56 19.53 -12.31
CA SER A 486 -14.72 18.07 -12.23
C SER A 486 -15.92 17.61 -11.40
N GLU A 487 -16.49 18.46 -10.54
CA GLU A 487 -17.61 18.05 -9.68
C GLU A 487 -18.85 17.64 -10.50
N GLY A 488 -19.09 18.33 -11.62
CA GLY A 488 -20.19 18.00 -12.54
C GLY A 488 -20.02 16.61 -13.15
N SER A 489 -18.88 16.35 -13.80
CA SER A 489 -18.60 15.04 -14.41
C SER A 489 -18.55 13.91 -13.39
N VAL A 490 -17.95 14.14 -12.21
CA VAL A 490 -17.93 13.16 -11.10
C VAL A 490 -19.35 12.78 -10.70
N ARG A 491 -20.25 13.76 -10.56
CA ARG A 491 -21.66 13.49 -10.25
C ARG A 491 -22.32 12.63 -11.33
N LEU A 492 -22.12 12.97 -12.61
CA LEU A 492 -22.73 12.23 -13.72
C LEU A 492 -22.25 10.77 -13.77
N TRP A 493 -20.97 10.49 -13.55
CA TRP A 493 -20.46 9.11 -13.50
C TRP A 493 -20.93 8.34 -12.26
N ARG A 494 -21.12 9.00 -11.12
CA ARG A 494 -21.79 8.39 -9.94
C ARG A 494 -23.26 8.06 -10.22
N ASP A 495 -23.96 8.92 -10.96
CA ASP A 495 -25.33 8.67 -11.37
C ASP A 495 -25.38 7.46 -12.34
N VAL A 496 -24.43 7.35 -13.27
CA VAL A 496 -24.25 6.15 -14.12
C VAL A 496 -24.04 4.90 -13.26
N GLU A 497 -23.09 4.91 -12.32
CA GLU A 497 -22.80 3.78 -11.45
C GLU A 497 -24.04 3.32 -10.65
N ALA A 498 -24.76 4.27 -10.05
CA ALA A 498 -25.98 3.99 -9.30
C ALA A 498 -27.06 3.37 -10.20
N MET A 499 -27.24 3.90 -11.42
CA MET A 499 -28.20 3.36 -12.39
C MET A 499 -27.81 1.95 -12.88
N VAL A 500 -26.53 1.70 -13.16
CA VAL A 500 -26.04 0.36 -13.53
C VAL A 500 -26.40 -0.66 -12.45
N LYS A 501 -26.13 -0.33 -11.17
CA LYS A 501 -26.44 -1.20 -10.02
C LYS A 501 -27.94 -1.50 -9.91
N LEU A 502 -28.81 -0.52 -10.20
CA LEU A 502 -30.27 -0.72 -10.21
C LEU A 502 -30.74 -1.60 -11.38
N LEU A 503 -30.22 -1.37 -12.59
CA LEU A 503 -30.56 -2.14 -13.78
C LEU A 503 -30.13 -3.61 -13.65
N GLN A 504 -28.94 -3.87 -13.10
CA GLN A 504 -28.43 -5.23 -12.87
C GLN A 504 -29.27 -6.00 -11.85
N ARG A 505 -29.74 -5.35 -10.78
CA ARG A 505 -30.66 -5.97 -9.79
C ARG A 505 -32.01 -6.32 -10.40
N SER A 506 -32.51 -5.50 -11.31
CA SER A 506 -33.78 -5.75 -11.99
C SER A 506 -33.66 -6.93 -12.96
N ASN A 507 -32.52 -7.04 -13.65
CA ASN A 507 -32.25 -8.11 -14.61
C ASN A 507 -31.89 -9.45 -13.96
N SER A 508 -31.34 -9.45 -12.75
CA SER A 508 -31.02 -10.70 -12.05
C SER A 508 -32.26 -11.49 -11.63
N GLY A 509 -33.45 -10.88 -11.71
CA GLY A 509 -34.73 -11.62 -11.73
C GLY A 509 -34.90 -12.61 -10.59
N GLY A 510 -34.21 -12.37 -9.46
CA GLY A 510 -34.39 -13.15 -8.26
C GLY A 510 -35.86 -13.05 -7.92
N LYS A 511 -36.60 -14.15 -8.11
CA LYS A 511 -37.86 -14.34 -7.39
C LYS A 511 -37.58 -13.89 -5.96
N PRO A 512 -38.33 -12.93 -5.42
CA PRO A 512 -38.16 -12.56 -4.02
C PRO A 512 -38.17 -13.86 -3.23
N ASP A 513 -37.12 -14.07 -2.42
CA ASP A 513 -37.03 -15.20 -1.51
C ASP A 513 -38.36 -15.23 -0.73
N PRO A 514 -39.24 -16.23 -0.95
CA PRO A 514 -40.58 -16.23 -0.39
C PRO A 514 -40.58 -16.25 1.15
N ASP A 515 -39.42 -16.52 1.78
CA ASP A 515 -39.22 -16.51 3.23
C ASP A 515 -38.72 -15.16 3.79
N ARG A 516 -38.47 -14.13 2.96
CA ARG A 516 -38.21 -12.77 3.45
C ARG A 516 -39.53 -12.04 3.70
N THR A 517 -40.04 -12.16 4.92
CA THR A 517 -41.19 -11.39 5.39
C THR A 517 -40.92 -9.88 5.37
N PRO A 518 -41.88 -9.05 4.93
CA PRO A 518 -41.74 -7.60 4.91
C PRO A 518 -41.99 -7.05 6.31
N ASN A 519 -40.99 -7.14 7.18
CA ASN A 519 -40.84 -6.35 8.41
C ASN A 519 -39.52 -6.77 9.07
N ASP A 520 -38.46 -6.03 8.76
CA ASP A 520 -37.31 -5.77 9.65
C ASP A 520 -36.50 -4.58 9.09
#